data_AF-A0A9E3AM03-F1
#
_entry.id   AF-A0A9E3AM03-F1
#
_cell.length_a   1.000
_cell.length_b   1.000
_cell.length_c   1.000
_cell.angle_alpha   90.00
_cell.angle_beta   90.00
_cell.angle_gamma   90.00
#
_symmetry.space_group_name_H-M   'P 1'
#
loop_
_entity.id
_entity.type
_entity.pdbx_description
1 polymer ?
#
loop_
_entity_poly.entity_id
_entity_poly.type
_entity_poly.pdbx_seq_one_letter_code
_entity_poly.pdbx_strand_id
1 'polypeptide(L)'
;MPIARAHHFVPQCYLASFAPGGKINVFDLESGKDPFSTNTKNVARERDFNRLDSDDLPPDALETAYAEFEGELAPVLKKLVSGGACSVDDFSYILTLMGVLAVRNPRYRANFADFQNNVRLKMLAMQLSSKERWERQLARMRKDGARRTI
;
A
#
# COMPACT_ATOMS: atom_id res chain seq x y z
N MET A 1 19.65 5.77 11.83
CA MET A 1 19.39 6.19 10.44
C MET A 1 18.06 6.94 10.39
N PRO A 2 17.87 7.89 9.47
CA PRO A 2 16.59 8.59 9.34
C PRO A 2 15.49 7.62 8.87
N ILE A 3 14.30 7.70 9.48
CA ILE A 3 13.11 6.91 9.11
C ILE A 3 12.56 7.44 7.78
N ALA A 4 12.30 6.54 6.83
CA ALA A 4 11.66 6.93 5.58
C ALA A 4 10.22 7.40 5.84
N ARG A 5 9.83 8.51 5.19
CA ARG A 5 8.48 9.09 5.33
C ARG A 5 7.80 9.27 3.98
N ALA A 6 8.58 9.27 2.91
CA ALA A 6 8.12 9.48 1.54
C ALA A 6 8.02 8.10 0.87
N HIS A 7 6.90 7.42 1.09
CA HIS A 7 6.76 6.02 0.70
C HIS A 7 6.21 5.91 -0.71
N HIS A 8 6.89 5.15 -1.57
CA HIS A 8 6.46 4.94 -2.94
C HIS A 8 5.39 3.86 -3.01
N PHE A 9 4.32 4.12 -3.76
CA PHE A 9 3.25 3.15 -4.03
C PHE A 9 3.36 2.52 -5.42
N VAL A 10 4.20 3.09 -6.29
CA VAL A 10 4.71 2.44 -7.52
C VAL A 10 6.24 2.33 -7.39
N PRO A 11 6.85 1.16 -7.63
CA PRO A 11 8.31 0.99 -7.52
C PRO A 11 9.09 1.97 -8.39
N GLN A 12 10.20 2.52 -7.89
CA GLN A 12 10.96 3.51 -8.66
C GLN A 12 11.68 2.88 -9.85
N CYS A 13 12.15 1.63 -9.74
CA CYS A 13 12.81 0.89 -10.81
C CYS A 13 11.87 0.69 -12.00
N TYR A 14 10.57 0.51 -11.74
CA TYR A 14 9.54 0.43 -12.76
C TYR A 14 9.36 1.80 -13.45
N LEU A 15 9.26 2.88 -12.69
CA LEU A 15 9.15 4.24 -13.24
C LEU A 15 10.39 4.66 -14.03
N ALA A 16 11.57 4.22 -13.62
CA ALA A 16 12.83 4.52 -14.29
C ALA A 16 12.86 4.03 -15.74
N SER A 17 12.16 2.92 -16.05
CA SER A 17 12.01 2.41 -17.42
C SER A 17 11.24 3.36 -18.35
N PHE A 18 10.45 4.29 -17.80
CA PHE A 18 9.72 5.32 -18.55
C PHE A 18 10.40 6.69 -18.51
N ALA A 19 11.58 6.78 -17.88
CA ALA A 19 12.27 8.03 -17.61
C ALA A 19 13.64 8.09 -18.30
N PRO A 20 13.74 7.99 -19.64
CA PRO A 20 15.02 8.16 -20.32
C PRO A 20 15.55 9.58 -20.04
N GLY A 21 16.67 9.68 -19.30
CA GLY A 21 17.20 10.95 -18.80
C GLY A 21 16.77 11.34 -17.38
N GLY A 22 16.09 10.45 -16.65
CA GLY A 22 15.79 10.61 -15.22
C GLY A 22 14.59 11.51 -14.91
N LYS A 23 13.81 11.89 -15.92
CA LYS A 23 12.55 12.63 -15.78
C LYS A 23 11.41 11.92 -16.48
N ILE A 24 10.22 12.07 -15.91
CA ILE A 24 8.95 11.64 -16.51
C ILE A 24 8.03 12.85 -16.68
N ASN A 25 7.14 12.78 -17.67
CA ASN A 25 6.06 13.74 -17.84
C ASN A 25 4.83 13.23 -17.11
N VAL A 26 4.29 14.06 -16.22
CA VAL A 26 3.11 13.76 -15.40
C VAL A 26 1.92 14.50 -15.97
N PHE A 27 0.83 13.78 -16.16
CA PHE A 27 -0.46 14.32 -16.59
C PHE A 27 -1.45 14.16 -15.45
N ASP A 28 -1.94 15.27 -14.92
CA ASP A 28 -3.00 15.27 -13.92
C ASP A 28 -4.36 15.25 -14.63
N LEU A 29 -4.97 14.07 -14.67
CA LEU A 29 -6.25 13.85 -15.35
C LEU A 29 -7.46 14.28 -14.51
N GLU A 30 -7.27 14.59 -13.22
CA GLU A 30 -8.37 14.94 -12.31
C GLU A 30 -8.48 16.46 -12.12
N SER A 31 -7.36 17.13 -11.83
CA SER A 31 -7.38 18.57 -11.54
C SER A 31 -7.24 19.46 -12.78
N GLY A 32 -6.89 18.88 -13.93
CA GLY A 32 -6.72 19.61 -15.19
C GLY A 32 -5.50 20.54 -15.21
N LYS A 33 -4.56 20.38 -14.26
CA LYS A 33 -3.30 21.13 -14.24
C LYS A 33 -2.47 20.79 -15.48
N ASP A 34 -1.70 21.79 -15.92
CA ASP A 34 -0.77 21.62 -17.03
C ASP A 34 0.21 20.47 -16.75
N PRO A 35 0.51 19.65 -17.77
CA PRO A 35 1.51 18.60 -17.64
C PRO A 35 2.87 19.15 -17.23
N PHE A 36 3.57 18.45 -16.35
CA PHE A 36 4.89 18.87 -15.86
C PHE A 36 5.89 17.73 -15.88
N SER A 37 7.17 18.08 -16.02
CA SER A 37 8.27 17.13 -16.02
C SER A 37 8.98 17.12 -14.67
N THR A 38 9.20 15.94 -14.09
CA THR A 38 9.83 15.79 -12.77
C THR A 38 10.61 14.48 -12.66
N ASN A 39 11.44 14.36 -11.62
CA ASN A 39 12.15 13.11 -11.34
C ASN A 39 11.20 12.03 -10.79
N THR A 40 11.49 10.76 -11.07
CA THR A 40 10.71 9.61 -10.60
C THR A 40 10.54 9.58 -9.08
N LYS A 41 11.51 10.07 -8.30
CA LYS A 41 11.41 10.16 -6.84
C LYS A 41 10.30 11.09 -6.33
N ASN A 42 9.80 11.99 -7.18
CA ASN A 42 8.79 12.98 -6.82
C ASN A 42 7.36 12.55 -7.14
N VAL A 43 7.17 11.39 -7.78
CA VAL A 43 5.86 10.91 -8.20
C VAL A 43 5.52 9.59 -7.51
N ALA A 44 4.25 9.21 -7.59
CA ALA A 44 3.74 7.94 -7.08
C ALA A 44 4.18 7.62 -5.65
N ARG A 45 4.19 8.64 -4.80
CA ARG A 45 4.57 8.57 -3.39
C ARG A 45 3.56 9.30 -2.53
N GLU A 46 3.42 8.84 -1.31
CA GLU A 46 2.58 9.46 -0.30
C GLU A 46 3.30 9.39 1.05
N ARG A 47 3.03 10.38 1.90
CA ARG A 47 3.67 10.42 3.22
C ARG A 47 3.14 9.28 4.07
N ASP A 48 4.03 8.47 4.65
CA ASP A 48 3.70 7.35 5.54
C ASP A 48 2.82 6.26 4.94
N PHE A 49 2.76 6.14 3.61
CA PHE A 49 1.87 5.20 2.92
C PHE A 49 2.00 3.76 3.43
N ASN A 50 3.23 3.27 3.58
CA ASN A 50 3.52 1.92 4.09
C ASN A 50 3.88 1.89 5.59
N ARG A 51 3.49 2.91 6.38
CA ARG A 51 3.83 2.93 7.80
C ARG A 51 3.17 1.77 8.55
N LEU A 52 3.94 1.05 9.35
CA LEU A 52 3.44 0.05 10.27
C LEU A 52 3.22 0.65 11.67
N ASP A 53 2.19 0.17 12.35
CA ASP A 53 1.95 0.41 13.76
C ASP A 53 2.10 -0.93 14.49
N SER A 54 3.31 -1.20 14.97
CA SER A 54 3.71 -2.45 15.61
C SER A 54 4.78 -2.16 16.64
N ASP A 55 4.75 -2.88 17.76
CA ASP A 55 5.77 -2.76 18.81
C ASP A 55 7.08 -3.47 18.40
N ASP A 56 7.00 -4.48 17.53
CA ASP A 56 8.13 -5.35 17.16
C ASP A 56 8.88 -4.89 15.91
N LEU A 57 8.27 -4.02 15.09
CA LEU A 57 8.82 -3.63 13.79
C LEU A 57 8.99 -2.11 13.68
N PRO A 58 10.08 -1.64 13.05
CA PRO A 58 10.23 -0.23 12.69
C PRO A 58 9.04 0.29 11.87
N PRO A 59 8.65 1.57 12.04
CA PRO A 59 7.53 2.14 11.29
C PRO A 59 7.68 2.07 9.77
N ASP A 60 8.90 2.05 9.24
CA ASP A 60 9.23 1.98 7.82
C ASP A 60 9.69 0.59 7.36
N ALA A 61 9.56 -0.46 8.19
CA ALA A 61 10.05 -1.80 7.86
C ALA A 61 9.48 -2.34 6.53
N LEU A 62 8.21 -2.04 6.23
CA LEU A 62 7.59 -2.43 4.97
C LEU A 62 8.19 -1.68 3.77
N GLU A 63 8.54 -0.40 3.93
CA GLU A 63 9.23 0.36 2.88
C GLU A 63 10.63 -0.21 2.61
N THR A 64 11.36 -0.57 3.68
CA THR A 64 12.68 -1.21 3.57
C THR A 64 12.62 -2.53 2.82
N ALA A 65 11.66 -3.40 3.16
CA ALA A 65 11.47 -4.67 2.46
C ALA A 65 11.13 -4.47 0.97
N TYR A 66 10.35 -3.43 0.64
CA TYR A 66 10.08 -3.10 -0.76
C TYR A 66 11.31 -2.57 -1.49
N ALA A 67 12.17 -1.79 -0.83
CA ALA A 67 13.41 -1.32 -1.44
C ALA A 67 14.36 -2.48 -1.77
N GLU A 68 14.43 -3.50 -0.90
CA GLU A 68 15.19 -4.73 -1.15
C GLU A 68 14.66 -5.48 -2.37
N PHE A 69 13.34 -5.75 -2.39
CA PHE A 69 12.66 -6.37 -3.54
C PHE A 69 12.89 -5.56 -4.84
N GLU A 70 12.85 -4.24 -4.75
CA GLU A 70 13.06 -3.37 -5.90
C GLU A 70 14.48 -3.48 -6.46
N GLY A 71 15.48 -3.64 -5.58
CA GLY A 71 16.87 -3.89 -5.94
C GLY A 71 17.06 -5.17 -6.74
N GLU A 72 16.33 -6.22 -6.38
CA GLU A 72 16.34 -7.52 -7.10
C GLU A 72 15.53 -7.48 -8.40
N LEU A 73 14.40 -6.75 -8.40
CA LEU A 73 13.53 -6.60 -9.57
C LEU A 73 14.17 -5.76 -10.68
N ALA A 74 14.94 -4.73 -10.34
CA ALA A 74 15.54 -3.80 -11.30
C ALA A 74 16.37 -4.49 -12.42
N PRO A 75 17.33 -5.40 -12.12
CA PRO A 75 18.07 -6.10 -13.16
C PRO A 75 17.18 -7.04 -13.99
N VAL A 76 16.15 -7.65 -13.39
CA VAL A 76 15.18 -8.50 -14.11
C VAL A 76 14.41 -7.69 -15.15
N LEU A 77 13.87 -6.52 -14.77
CA LEU A 77 13.17 -5.63 -15.71
C LEU A 77 14.09 -5.20 -16.85
N LYS A 78 15.33 -4.79 -16.54
CA LYS A 78 16.31 -4.39 -17.55
C LYS A 78 16.60 -5.51 -18.55
N LYS A 79 16.80 -6.74 -18.05
CA LYS A 79 17.03 -7.93 -18.86
C LYS A 79 15.86 -8.18 -19.81
N LEU A 80 14.63 -8.25 -19.30
CA LEU A 80 13.46 -8.56 -20.11
C LEU A 80 13.15 -7.49 -21.15
N VAL A 81 13.27 -6.20 -20.80
CA VAL A 81 13.07 -5.09 -21.75
C VAL A 81 14.11 -5.12 -22.88
N SER A 82 15.32 -5.59 -22.60
CA SER A 82 16.36 -5.78 -23.64
C SER A 82 16.16 -7.01 -24.53
N GLY A 83 15.06 -7.76 -24.35
CA GLY A 83 14.76 -8.98 -25.12
C GLY A 83 15.47 -10.23 -24.60
N GLY A 84 15.99 -10.21 -23.37
CA GLY A 84 16.58 -11.38 -22.73
C GLY A 84 15.55 -12.47 -22.44
N ALA A 85 16.01 -13.73 -22.43
CA ALA A 85 15.15 -14.87 -22.10
C ALA A 85 14.62 -14.80 -20.66
N CYS A 86 13.32 -15.03 -20.47
CA CYS A 86 12.67 -15.04 -19.18
C CYS A 86 12.85 -16.41 -18.50
N SER A 87 13.53 -16.44 -17.35
CA SER A 87 13.55 -17.62 -16.48
C SER A 87 12.26 -17.73 -15.66
N VAL A 88 12.09 -18.85 -14.96
CA VAL A 88 11.00 -19.04 -13.98
C VAL A 88 11.12 -18.04 -12.82
N ASP A 89 12.35 -17.76 -12.38
CA ASP A 89 12.59 -16.78 -11.32
C ASP A 89 12.26 -15.36 -11.79
N ASP A 90 12.69 -14.98 -13.00
CA ASP A 90 12.34 -13.68 -13.59
C ASP A 90 10.82 -13.50 -13.65
N PHE A 91 10.10 -14.54 -14.07
CA PHE A 91 8.65 -14.52 -14.15
C PHE A 91 8.01 -14.34 -12.77
N SER A 92 8.58 -14.96 -11.74
CA SER A 92 8.12 -14.80 -10.35
C SER A 92 8.26 -13.36 -9.85
N TYR A 93 9.35 -12.66 -10.20
CA TYR A 93 9.50 -11.24 -9.90
C TYR A 93 8.44 -10.39 -10.63
N ILE A 94 8.14 -10.69 -11.89
CA ILE A 94 7.10 -9.98 -12.65
C ILE A 94 5.71 -10.20 -12.06
N LEU A 95 5.36 -11.45 -11.70
CA LEU A 95 4.09 -11.73 -11.03
C LEU A 95 3.98 -11.00 -9.68
N THR A 96 5.07 -10.97 -8.92
CA THR A 96 5.12 -10.23 -7.66
C THR A 96 4.93 -8.73 -7.89
N LEU A 97 5.61 -8.15 -8.89
CA LEU A 97 5.42 -6.75 -9.28
C LEU A 97 3.95 -6.46 -9.65
N MET A 98 3.31 -7.32 -10.44
CA MET A 98 1.90 -7.17 -10.81
C MET A 98 1.00 -7.21 -9.58
N GLY A 99 1.24 -8.13 -8.66
CA GLY A 99 0.50 -8.23 -7.40
C GLY A 99 0.66 -6.96 -6.54
N VAL A 100 1.90 -6.49 -6.40
CA VAL A 100 2.24 -5.25 -5.68
C VAL A 100 1.50 -4.05 -6.29
N LEU A 101 1.52 -3.86 -7.61
CA LEU A 101 0.82 -2.78 -8.29
C LEU A 101 -0.71 -2.86 -8.14
N ALA A 102 -1.26 -4.08 -8.12
CA ALA A 102 -2.69 -4.30 -7.98
C ALA A 102 -3.22 -3.89 -6.58
N VAL A 103 -2.48 -4.22 -5.52
CA VAL A 103 -2.95 -4.03 -4.13
C VAL A 103 -2.45 -2.75 -3.46
N ARG A 104 -1.39 -2.12 -3.98
CA ARG A 104 -0.77 -0.92 -3.37
C ARG A 104 -1.16 0.39 -4.04
N ASN A 105 -2.20 0.42 -4.87
CA ASN A 105 -2.73 1.68 -5.37
C ASN A 105 -3.52 2.41 -4.25
N PRO A 106 -3.29 3.72 -4.01
CA PRO A 106 -4.08 4.52 -3.07
C PRO A 106 -5.60 4.37 -3.25
N ARG A 107 -6.08 4.33 -4.50
CA ARG A 107 -7.48 4.10 -4.82
C ARG A 107 -7.97 2.74 -4.33
N TYR A 108 -7.18 1.68 -4.51
CA TYR A 108 -7.55 0.35 -4.02
C TYR A 108 -7.61 0.31 -2.49
N ARG A 109 -6.63 0.91 -1.82
CA ARG A 109 -6.61 1.00 -0.35
C ARG A 109 -7.78 1.82 0.20
N ALA A 110 -8.11 2.95 -0.41
CA ALA A 110 -9.26 3.76 -0.04
C ALA A 110 -10.57 2.96 -0.17
N ASN A 111 -10.79 2.34 -1.33
CA ASN A 111 -11.98 1.52 -1.56
C ASN A 111 -12.09 0.36 -0.57
N PHE A 112 -10.97 -0.31 -0.26
CA PHE A 112 -10.94 -1.40 0.70
C PHE A 112 -11.19 -0.92 2.14
N ALA A 113 -10.65 0.24 2.53
CA ALA A 113 -10.91 0.86 3.82
C ALA A 113 -12.40 1.23 3.97
N ASP A 114 -13.00 1.83 2.94
CA ASP A 114 -14.42 2.17 2.91
C ASP A 114 -15.30 0.92 2.99
N PHE A 115 -14.96 -0.12 2.25
CA PHE A 115 -15.63 -1.41 2.34
C PHE A 115 -15.59 -1.98 3.77
N GLN A 116 -14.40 -2.04 4.38
CA GLN A 116 -14.25 -2.52 5.77
C GLN A 116 -15.04 -1.67 6.76
N ASN A 117 -15.01 -0.35 6.61
CA ASN A 117 -15.74 0.56 7.49
C ASN A 117 -17.26 0.33 7.38
N ASN A 118 -17.79 0.22 6.16
CA ASN A 118 -19.20 -0.08 5.92
C ASN A 118 -19.63 -1.41 6.53
N VAL A 119 -18.80 -2.46 6.42
CA VAL A 119 -19.06 -3.76 7.06
C VAL A 119 -19.09 -3.61 8.59
N ARG A 120 -18.11 -2.91 9.18
CA ARG A 120 -18.04 -2.68 10.63
C ARG A 120 -19.26 -1.91 11.15
N LEU A 121 -19.67 -0.84 10.48
CA LEU A 121 -20.84 -0.05 10.84
C LEU A 121 -22.12 -0.89 10.79
N LYS A 122 -22.29 -1.73 9.77
CA LYS A 122 -23.43 -2.66 9.69
C LYS A 122 -23.40 -3.70 10.82
N MET A 123 -22.24 -4.25 11.15
CA MET A 123 -22.10 -5.17 12.28
C MET A 123 -22.45 -4.50 13.61
N LEU A 124 -21.99 -3.27 13.83
CA LEU A 124 -22.33 -2.49 15.01
C LEU A 124 -23.84 -2.20 15.09
N ALA A 125 -24.45 -1.77 13.98
CA ALA A 125 -25.89 -1.55 13.90
C ALA A 125 -26.69 -2.82 14.22
N MET A 126 -26.25 -3.99 13.73
CA MET A 126 -26.88 -5.27 14.08
C MET A 126 -26.75 -5.60 15.58
N GLN A 127 -25.62 -5.28 16.20
CA GLN A 127 -25.42 -5.50 17.64
C GLN A 127 -26.26 -4.55 18.50
N LEU A 128 -26.46 -3.31 18.04
CA LEU A 128 -27.25 -2.28 18.71
C LEU A 128 -28.75 -2.30 18.34
N SER A 129 -29.16 -3.14 17.39
CA SER A 129 -30.54 -3.19 16.86
C SER A 129 -31.61 -3.55 17.89
N SER A 130 -31.25 -4.14 19.03
CA SER A 130 -32.17 -4.34 20.15
C SER A 130 -31.46 -4.29 21.50
N LYS A 131 -32.20 -3.86 22.53
CA LYS A 131 -31.72 -3.82 23.92
C LYS A 131 -31.17 -5.17 24.37
N GLU A 132 -31.86 -6.26 24.03
CA GLU A 132 -31.44 -7.63 24.37
C GLU A 132 -30.14 -8.06 23.68
N ARG A 133 -29.90 -7.65 22.42
CA ARG A 133 -28.63 -7.94 21.73
C ARG A 133 -27.47 -7.16 22.35
N TRP A 134 -27.71 -5.90 22.68
CA TRP A 134 -26.74 -5.06 23.39
C TRP A 134 -26.40 -5.61 24.77
N GLU A 135 -27.40 -5.99 25.56
CA GLU A 135 -27.21 -6.56 26.90
C GLU A 135 -26.46 -7.90 26.86
N ARG A 136 -26.76 -8.75 25.87
CA ARG A 136 -25.99 -9.99 25.63
C ARG A 136 -24.53 -9.72 25.27
N GLN A 137 -24.25 -8.72 24.43
CA GLN A 137 -22.88 -8.32 24.10
C GLN A 137 -22.14 -7.78 25.34
N LEU A 138 -22.78 -6.93 26.14
CA LEU A 138 -22.23 -6.42 27.41
C LEU A 138 -21.92 -7.55 28.40
N ALA A 139 -22.80 -8.54 28.53
CA ALA A 139 -22.57 -9.69 29.40
C ALA A 139 -21.35 -10.50 28.93
N ARG A 140 -21.18 -10.66 27.61
CA ARG A 140 -20.03 -11.35 27.01
C ARG A 140 -18.72 -10.59 27.24
N MET A 141 -18.70 -9.29 26.96
CA MET A 141 -17.53 -8.42 27.19
C MET A 141 -17.11 -8.39 28.66
N ARG A 142 -18.07 -8.39 29.61
CA ARG A 142 -17.78 -8.47 31.05
C ARG A 142 -17.18 -9.82 31.45
N LYS A 143 -17.64 -10.91 30.84
CA LYS A 143 -17.11 -12.27 31.08
C LYS A 143 -15.68 -12.42 30.54
N ASP A 144 -15.39 -11.76 29.42
CA ASP A 144 -14.08 -11.78 28.76
C ASP A 144 -13.08 -10.77 29.37
N GLY A 145 -13.41 -10.17 30.52
CA GLY A 145 -12.47 -9.36 31.30
C GLY A 145 -12.28 -7.91 30.82
N ALA A 146 -13.05 -7.43 29.84
CA ALA A 146 -13.05 -6.03 29.45
C ALA A 146 -13.72 -5.18 30.55
N ARG A 147 -12.92 -4.77 31.54
CA ARG A 147 -13.35 -3.89 32.63
C ARG A 147 -13.84 -2.56 32.04
N ARG A 148 -15.07 -2.17 32.39
CA ARG A 148 -15.59 -0.81 32.19
C ARG A 148 -14.56 0.18 32.73
N THR A 149 -13.92 0.93 31.86
CA THR A 149 -13.37 2.24 32.21
C THR A 149 -14.33 3.25 31.60
N ILE A 150 -15.10 3.89 32.48
CA ILE A 150 -15.80 5.14 32.22
C ILE A 150 -14.83 6.23 32.66
#